data_AF-A0A535KZE7-F1
#
_entry.id   AF-A0A535KZE7-F1
#
_cell.length_a   1.000
_cell.length_b   1.000
_cell.length_c   1.000
_cell.angle_alpha   90.00
_cell.angle_beta   90.00
_cell.angle_gamma   90.00
#
_symmetry.space_group_name_H-M   'P 1'
#
loop_
_entity.id
_entity.type
_entity.pdbx_description
1 polymer ?
#
loop_
_entity_poly.entity_id
_entity_poly.type
_entity_poly.pdbx_seq_one_letter_code
_entity_poly.pdbx_strand_id
1 'polypeptide(L)'
;MPWSAYDTSGKLRIGYFDRSYDSANHVYGYTVATEISSQSLTFTTAQVTTTLSDPTKGDRWFARSVHTGFDFATAFLGDYSNIAATADGHVVAYWTDMREDITFAGRTGHGEDAYFGRAS
;
A
#
# COMPACT_ATOMS: atom_id res chain seq x y z
N MET A 1 -4.30 -2.38 -5.61
CA MET A 1 -5.66 -2.97 -5.73
C MET A 1 -6.15 -3.34 -4.33
N PRO A 2 -7.42 -3.11 -3.96
CA PRO A 2 -7.88 -3.45 -2.61
C PRO A 2 -8.13 -4.96 -2.48
N TRP A 3 -7.86 -5.50 -1.29
CA TRP A 3 -8.20 -6.87 -0.90
C TRP A 3 -9.12 -6.85 0.30
N SER A 4 -10.06 -7.78 0.36
CA SER A 4 -10.97 -7.89 1.49
C SER A 4 -11.10 -9.31 1.99
N ALA A 5 -11.31 -9.43 3.30
CA ALA A 5 -11.54 -10.69 3.99
C ALA A 5 -12.51 -10.46 5.14
N TYR A 6 -13.36 -11.44 5.43
CA TYR A 6 -14.08 -11.48 6.71
C TYR A 6 -13.19 -12.08 7.78
N ASP A 7 -13.19 -11.49 8.97
CA ASP A 7 -12.54 -12.09 10.13
C ASP A 7 -13.45 -13.10 10.86
N THR A 8 -12.91 -13.74 11.90
CA THR A 8 -13.63 -14.73 12.72
C THR A 8 -14.82 -14.16 13.49
N SER A 9 -14.93 -12.84 13.60
CA SER A 9 -16.06 -12.13 14.21
C SER A 9 -17.09 -11.65 13.19
N GLY A 10 -16.91 -12.00 11.91
CA GLY A 10 -17.80 -11.60 10.82
C GLY A 10 -17.68 -10.12 10.43
N LYS A 11 -16.59 -9.44 10.79
CA LYS A 11 -16.31 -8.07 10.36
C LYS A 11 -15.58 -8.07 9.03
N LEU A 12 -15.97 -7.15 8.15
CA LEU A 12 -15.22 -6.92 6.91
C LEU A 12 -13.90 -6.20 7.19
N ARG A 13 -12.79 -6.76 6.69
CA ARG A 13 -11.47 -6.14 6.67
C ARG A 13 -11.11 -5.79 5.23
N ILE A 14 -10.49 -4.63 5.00
CA ILE A 14 -10.11 -4.16 3.66
C ILE A 14 -8.68 -3.61 3.71
N GLY A 15 -7.75 -4.25 2.99
CA GLY A 15 -6.40 -3.76 2.76
C GLY A 15 -6.35 -2.94 1.47
N TYR A 16 -5.77 -1.74 1.50
CA TYR A 16 -5.67 -0.88 0.32
C TYR A 16 -4.49 0.09 0.39
N PHE A 17 -4.01 0.51 -0.79
CA PHE A 17 -3.06 1.60 -0.91
C PHE A 17 -3.76 2.93 -0.66
N ASP A 18 -3.22 3.71 0.27
CA ASP A 18 -3.85 4.91 0.81
C ASP A 18 -2.94 6.12 0.64
N ARG A 19 -3.47 7.13 -0.06
CA ARG A 19 -2.78 8.39 -0.39
C ARG A 19 -3.14 9.54 0.55
N SER A 20 -3.84 9.26 1.64
CA SER A 20 -4.26 10.28 2.62
C SER A 20 -3.15 10.72 3.58
N TYR A 21 -1.96 10.12 3.51
CA TYR A 21 -0.87 10.37 4.45
C TYR A 21 -0.09 11.66 4.21
N ASP A 22 -0.37 12.36 3.12
CA ASP A 22 0.21 13.66 2.83
C ASP A 22 -0.81 14.62 2.22
N SER A 23 -0.58 15.92 2.39
CA SER A 23 -1.50 16.96 1.91
C SER A 23 -1.54 17.10 0.39
N ALA A 24 -0.48 16.72 -0.32
CA ALA A 24 -0.44 16.72 -1.79
C ALA A 24 -1.10 15.47 -2.38
N ASN A 25 -1.39 14.48 -1.54
CA ASN A 25 -2.19 13.30 -1.85
C ASN A 25 -1.54 12.44 -2.94
N HIS A 26 -0.23 12.22 -2.78
CA HIS A 26 0.61 11.57 -3.78
C HIS A 26 1.58 10.54 -3.23
N VAL A 27 1.82 10.49 -1.91
CA VAL A 27 2.57 9.40 -1.29
C VAL A 27 1.60 8.40 -0.68
N TYR A 28 1.94 7.13 -0.83
CA TYR A 28 1.05 6.01 -0.52
C TYR A 28 1.62 5.20 0.64
N GLY A 29 0.74 4.89 1.59
CA GLY A 29 0.94 3.81 2.54
C GLY A 29 0.03 2.63 2.20
N TYR A 30 0.10 1.58 3.01
CA TYR A 30 -0.84 0.47 2.98
C TYR A 30 -1.67 0.51 4.26
N THR A 31 -2.99 0.54 4.11
CA THR A 31 -3.96 0.72 5.20
C THR A 31 -4.84 -0.52 5.31
N VAL A 32 -5.17 -0.90 6.53
CA VAL A 32 -6.28 -1.82 6.81
C VAL A 32 -7.44 -1.03 7.38
N ALA A 33 -8.58 -1.07 6.69
CA ALA A 33 -9.87 -0.68 7.24
C ALA A 33 -10.54 -1.89 7.92
N THR A 34 -11.06 -1.66 9.12
CA THR A 34 -11.73 -2.66 9.95
C THR A 34 -13.14 -2.21 10.25
N GLU A 35 -14.12 -3.03 9.92
CA GLU A 35 -15.51 -2.74 10.25
C GLU A 35 -15.71 -2.67 11.78
N ILE A 36 -16.38 -1.62 12.27
CA ILE A 36 -16.57 -1.39 13.70
C ILE A 36 -17.47 -2.48 14.30
N SER A 37 -18.57 -2.79 13.60
CA SER A 37 -19.47 -3.91 13.90
C SER A 37 -19.91 -4.60 12.60
N SER A 38 -20.16 -5.90 12.65
CA SER A 38 -20.53 -6.69 11.47
C SER A 38 -21.72 -6.05 10.73
N GLN A 39 -21.57 -5.88 9.42
CA GLN A 39 -22.57 -5.32 8.48
C GLN A 39 -22.89 -3.83 8.70
N SER A 40 -22.12 -3.11 9.52
CA SER A 40 -22.32 -1.67 9.73
C SER A 40 -21.83 -0.80 8.57
N LEU A 41 -20.93 -1.32 7.72
CA LEU A 41 -20.21 -0.56 6.69
C LEU A 41 -19.54 0.72 7.23
N THR A 42 -19.23 0.74 8.53
CA THR A 42 -18.51 1.83 9.19
C THR A 42 -17.17 1.30 9.66
N PHE A 43 -16.08 2.03 9.40
CA PHE A 43 -14.73 1.50 9.53
C PHE A 43 -13.83 2.37 10.42
N THR A 44 -12.95 1.72 11.18
CA THR A 44 -11.70 2.31 11.66
C THR A 44 -10.59 1.98 10.68
N THR A 45 -9.55 2.81 10.60
CA THR A 45 -8.40 2.59 9.72
C THR A 45 -7.11 2.54 10.52
N ALA A 46 -6.17 1.70 10.07
CA ALA A 46 -4.83 1.59 10.63
C ALA A 46 -3.80 1.52 9.50
N GLN A 47 -2.81 2.41 9.55
CA GLN A 47 -1.65 2.33 8.67
C GLN A 47 -0.81 1.10 9.05
N VAL A 48 -0.47 0.29 8.05
CA VAL A 48 0.40 -0.89 8.22
C VAL A 48 1.85 -0.56 7.89
N THR A 49 2.07 0.33 6.92
CA THR A 49 3.41 0.74 6.50
C THR A 49 4.13 1.58 7.55
N THR A 50 5.43 1.35 7.74
CA THR A 50 6.32 2.23 8.51
C THR A 50 6.98 3.33 7.67
N THR A 51 6.94 3.20 6.35
CA THR A 51 7.48 4.16 5.38
C THR A 51 6.52 4.28 4.21
N LEU A 52 6.39 5.48 3.66
CA LEU A 52 5.51 5.77 2.53
C LEU A 52 6.28 5.63 1.21
N SER A 53 5.57 5.21 0.16
CA SER A 53 6.07 5.13 -1.20
C SER A 53 5.64 6.36 -2.00
N ASP A 54 6.54 6.97 -2.76
CA ASP A 54 6.21 8.08 -3.67
C ASP A 54 6.20 7.59 -5.12
N PRO A 55 5.04 7.17 -5.68
CA PRO A 55 4.95 6.75 -7.06
C PRO A 55 5.11 7.87 -8.09
N THR A 56 5.18 9.14 -7.67
CA THR A 56 5.25 10.26 -8.62
C THR A 56 6.65 10.55 -9.15
N LYS A 57 7.67 9.86 -8.63
CA LYS A 57 9.04 10.10 -9.07
C LYS A 57 9.94 8.87 -8.92
N GLY A 58 11.03 8.91 -9.67
CA GLY A 58 12.21 8.08 -9.39
C GLY A 58 12.08 6.60 -9.73
N ASP A 59 11.01 6.12 -10.36
CA ASP A 59 10.85 4.71 -10.72
C ASP A 59 12.00 4.25 -11.64
N ARG A 60 12.65 3.15 -11.25
CA ARG A 60 13.75 2.55 -11.98
C ARG A 60 13.30 1.79 -13.22
N TRP A 61 12.19 1.08 -13.18
CA TRP A 61 11.81 0.00 -14.09
C TRP A 61 10.63 0.35 -15.00
N PHE A 62 9.59 0.97 -14.45
CA PHE A 62 8.29 1.11 -15.12
C PHE A 62 7.88 2.58 -15.31
N ALA A 63 8.87 3.47 -15.40
CA ALA A 63 8.66 4.90 -15.52
C ALA A 63 7.80 5.32 -16.74
N ARG A 64 6.86 6.24 -16.49
CA ARG A 64 5.97 6.92 -17.44
C ARG A 64 5.81 8.39 -17.05
N SER A 65 6.71 9.25 -17.54
CA SER A 65 6.61 10.70 -17.33
C SER A 65 5.49 11.31 -18.18
N VAL A 66 4.27 11.32 -17.66
CA VAL A 66 3.07 11.90 -18.31
C VAL A 66 2.78 13.35 -17.87
N HIS A 67 3.50 13.84 -16.87
CA HIS A 67 3.38 15.20 -16.33
C HIS A 67 4.78 15.75 -16.03
N THR A 68 5.02 17.03 -16.33
CA THR A 68 6.35 17.66 -16.21
C THR A 68 6.83 17.83 -14.76
N GLY A 69 5.93 17.71 -13.79
CA GLY A 69 6.27 17.70 -12.36
C GLY A 69 6.52 16.31 -11.76
N PHE A 70 6.39 15.24 -12.55
CA PHE A 70 6.44 13.84 -12.09
C PHE A 70 7.50 13.05 -12.86
N ASP A 71 8.75 13.43 -12.64
CA ASP A 71 9.90 12.85 -13.32
C ASP A 71 10.09 11.37 -12.96
N PHE A 72 9.98 10.51 -13.97
CA PHE A 72 10.03 9.05 -13.80
C PHE A 72 8.96 8.53 -12.82
N ALA A 73 7.74 9.05 -12.89
CA ALA A 73 6.60 8.46 -12.19
C ALA A 73 6.39 7.01 -12.62
N THR A 74 5.96 6.15 -11.71
CA THR A 74 5.65 4.75 -12.05
C THR A 74 4.38 4.63 -12.87
N ALA A 75 4.32 3.61 -13.75
CA ALA A 75 3.10 3.21 -14.42
C ALA A 75 2.08 2.54 -13.48
N PHE A 76 2.53 2.00 -12.35
CA PHE A 76 1.70 1.26 -11.39
C PHE A 76 2.34 1.22 -10.00
N LEU A 77 1.53 0.98 -8.98
CA LEU A 77 2.01 0.73 -7.62
C LEU A 77 1.34 -0.52 -7.07
N GLY A 78 2.13 -1.42 -6.53
CA GLY A 78 1.61 -2.57 -5.78
C GLY A 78 1.12 -3.66 -6.71
N ASP A 79 2.02 -4.13 -7.56
CA ASP A 79 1.86 -5.32 -8.41
C ASP A 79 1.24 -6.49 -7.66
N TYR A 80 1.63 -6.61 -6.39
CA TYR A 80 1.05 -7.57 -5.49
C TYR A 80 0.63 -6.90 -4.18
N SER A 81 -0.52 -7.32 -3.69
CA SER A 81 -0.94 -7.07 -2.32
C SER A 81 -1.89 -8.17 -1.88
N ASN A 82 -2.07 -8.35 -0.57
CA ASN A 82 -3.09 -9.21 -0.01
C ASN A 82 -3.28 -8.91 1.49
N ILE A 83 -4.37 -9.42 2.06
CA ILE A 83 -4.57 -9.48 3.50
C ILE A 83 -5.08 -10.86 3.92
N ALA A 84 -4.75 -11.26 5.14
CA ALA A 84 -5.37 -12.41 5.78
C ALA A 84 -5.77 -12.04 7.22
N ALA A 85 -7.04 -12.30 7.56
CA ALA A 85 -7.50 -12.23 8.93
C ALA A 85 -6.92 -13.41 9.72
N THR A 86 -6.43 -13.15 10.92
CA THR A 86 -5.86 -14.17 11.81
C THR A 86 -6.87 -14.58 12.87
N ALA A 87 -6.68 -15.78 13.44
CA ALA A 87 -7.60 -16.32 14.44
C ALA A 87 -7.73 -15.46 15.71
N ASP A 88 -6.68 -14.70 16.04
CA ASP A 88 -6.64 -13.76 17.17
C ASP A 88 -7.25 -12.38 16.84
N GLY A 89 -7.92 -12.23 15.70
CA GLY A 89 -8.70 -11.02 15.37
C GLY A 89 -7.87 -9.90 14.75
N HIS A 90 -6.61 -10.16 14.40
CA HIS A 90 -5.74 -9.22 13.69
C HIS A 90 -5.79 -9.44 12.17
N VAL A 91 -5.07 -8.60 11.44
CA VAL A 91 -4.85 -8.75 10.00
C VAL A 91 -3.36 -8.75 9.71
N VAL A 92 -2.88 -9.75 8.97
CA VAL A 92 -1.57 -9.68 8.33
C VAL A 92 -1.75 -9.19 6.89
N ALA A 93 -0.93 -8.23 6.49
CA ALA A 93 -0.97 -7.64 5.17
C ALA A 93 0.36 -7.86 4.45
N TYR A 94 0.27 -7.96 3.14
CA TYR A 94 1.37 -8.02 2.19
C TYR A 94 1.14 -6.97 1.11
N TRP A 95 2.19 -6.28 0.69
CA TRP A 95 2.14 -5.35 -0.43
C TRP A 95 3.53 -5.18 -1.05
N THR A 96 3.58 -4.80 -2.32
CA THR A 96 4.81 -4.29 -2.95
C THR A 96 4.77 -2.77 -3.05
N ASP A 97 5.88 -2.10 -2.76
CA ASP A 97 5.99 -0.66 -2.97
C ASP A 97 7.42 -0.20 -3.29
N MET A 98 7.57 1.08 -3.62
CA MET A 98 8.78 1.66 -4.19
C MET A 98 9.55 2.55 -3.20
N ARG A 99 9.83 2.05 -2.00
CA ARG A 99 10.59 2.82 -0.98
C ARG A 99 12.11 2.66 -1.05
N GLU A 100 12.61 1.64 -1.77
CA GLU A 100 14.03 1.30 -1.78
C GLU A 100 14.70 1.69 -3.09
N ASP A 101 15.95 2.16 -2.97
CA ASP A 101 16.79 2.47 -4.12
C ASP A 101 17.46 1.21 -4.67
N ILE A 102 17.40 1.06 -5.99
CA ILE A 102 18.12 0.03 -6.72
C ILE A 102 18.97 0.67 -7.81
N THR A 103 20.22 0.22 -7.89
CA THR A 103 21.15 0.64 -8.95
C THR A 103 21.34 -0.50 -9.93
N PHE A 104 20.99 -0.25 -11.19
CA PHE A 104 21.19 -1.18 -12.28
C PHE A 104 21.72 -0.43 -13.50
N ALA A 105 22.66 -1.02 -14.24
CA ALA A 105 23.22 -0.43 -15.46
C ALA A 105 23.58 1.08 -15.35
N GLY A 106 24.13 1.50 -14.21
CA GLY A 106 24.57 2.89 -13.97
C GLY A 106 23.47 3.92 -13.66
N ARG A 107 22.20 3.52 -13.54
CA ARG A 107 21.11 4.40 -13.09
C ARG A 107 20.52 3.89 -11.76
N THR A 108 20.37 4.80 -10.82
CA THR A 108 19.67 4.58 -9.54
C THR A 108 18.25 5.13 -9.63
N GLY A 109 17.31 4.43 -8.99
CA GLY A 109 15.92 4.84 -8.83
C GLY A 109 15.21 3.85 -7.90
N HIS A 110 13.94 4.09 -7.63
CA HIS A 110 13.13 3.26 -6.74
C HIS A 110 12.68 1.98 -7.45
N GLY A 111 12.83 0.84 -6.78
CA GLY A 111 12.34 -0.46 -7.23
C GLY A 111 11.19 -0.96 -6.35
N GLU A 112 10.30 -1.77 -6.91
CA GLU A 112 9.29 -2.48 -6.10
C GLU A 112 9.96 -3.58 -5.27
N ASP A 113 9.68 -3.59 -3.96
CA ASP A 113 10.04 -4.68 -3.04
C ASP A 113 8.83 -5.10 -2.18
N ALA A 114 8.88 -6.32 -1.65
CA ALA A 114 7.85 -6.96 -0.87
C ALA A 114 7.93 -6.59 0.61
N TYR A 115 6.81 -6.12 1.15
CA TYR A 115 6.65 -5.77 2.56
C TYR A 115 5.49 -6.48 3.19
N PHE A 116 5.61 -6.67 4.50
CA PHE A 116 4.61 -7.34 5.31
C PHE A 116 4.43 -6.58 6.60
N GLY A 117 3.22 -6.62 7.14
CA GLY A 117 2.93 -6.00 8.42
C GLY A 117 1.65 -6.52 9.02
N ARG A 118 1.39 -6.10 10.25
CA ARG A 118 0.24 -6.56 11.03
C ARG A 118 -0.55 -5.35 11.54
N ALA A 119 -1.87 -5.41 11.39
CA ALA A 119 -2.82 -4.46 11.95
C ALA A 119 -3.73 -5.15 12.97
N SER A 120 -4.33 -4.34 13.86
CA SER A 120 -5.34 -4.78 14.84
C SER A 120 -6.74 -4.47 14.34
#